data_AF-A0A7Y5FZF3-F1
#
_entry.id   AF-A0A7Y5FZF3-F1
#
_cell.length_a   1.000
_cell.length_b   1.000
_cell.length_c   1.000
_cell.angle_alpha   90.00
_cell.angle_beta   90.00
_cell.angle_gamma   90.00
#
_symmetry.space_group_name_H-M   'P 1'
#
loop_
_entity.id
_entity.type
_entity.pdbx_description
1 polymer ?
#
loop_
_entity_poly.entity_id
_entity_poly.type
_entity_poly.pdbx_seq_one_letter_code
_entity_poly.pdbx_strand_id
1 'polypeptide(L)'
;MIRYTYQSGKSFGLLGAELHEIFQHESQDELGHAAFLTDVIVDLGGEPSTMPKAFDKPENIKAMLELDLKMELSDVENYTKHAKMAEELGEVELKMKLEEMAADEAGHARELRRLLKGL
;
A
#
# COMPACT_ATOMS: atom_id res chain seq x y z
N MET A 1 -2.53 -2.09 4.57
CA MET A 1 -3.52 -2.59 5.58
C MET A 1 -3.21 -2.21 7.05
N ILE A 2 -2.37 -2.92 7.83
CA ILE A 2 -2.26 -2.70 9.31
C ILE A 2 -1.84 -1.26 9.67
N ARG A 3 -0.92 -0.69 8.90
CA ARG A 3 -0.48 0.70 9.02
C ARG A 3 -1.67 1.65 8.90
N TYR A 4 -2.45 1.53 7.83
CA TYR A 4 -3.63 2.34 7.59
C TYR A 4 -4.71 2.17 8.66
N THR A 5 -5.00 0.94 9.11
CA THR A 5 -5.91 0.70 10.24
C THR A 5 -5.44 1.40 11.52
N TYR A 6 -4.14 1.36 11.81
CA TYR A 6 -3.56 2.04 12.97
C TYR A 6 -3.69 3.57 12.86
N GLN A 7 -3.35 4.15 11.71
CA GLN A 7 -3.39 5.60 11.51
C GLN A 7 -4.83 6.14 11.43
N SER A 8 -5.76 5.38 10.84
CA SER A 8 -7.19 5.68 10.84
C SER A 8 -7.72 5.84 12.27
N GLY A 9 -7.39 4.90 13.17
CA GLY A 9 -7.79 4.99 14.58
C GLY A 9 -7.13 6.12 15.38
N LYS A 10 -6.07 6.73 14.85
CA LYS A 10 -5.37 7.88 15.44
C LYS A 10 -5.69 9.22 14.77
N SER A 11 -6.60 9.23 13.79
CA SER A 11 -6.98 10.44 13.08
C SER A 11 -8.11 11.14 13.84
N PHE A 12 -7.80 12.28 14.46
CA PHE A 12 -8.75 13.05 15.29
C PHE A 12 -8.86 14.50 14.82
N GLY A 13 -9.99 15.15 15.17
CA GLY A 13 -10.29 16.53 14.79
C GLY A 13 -10.87 16.64 13.38
N LEU A 14 -11.14 17.88 12.94
CA LEU A 14 -11.83 18.14 11.67
C LEU A 14 -11.10 17.53 10.47
N LEU A 15 -9.78 17.72 10.39
CA LEU A 15 -8.95 17.10 9.36
C LEU A 15 -8.85 15.58 9.51
N GLY A 16 -8.83 15.09 10.75
CA GLY A 16 -8.76 13.67 11.04
C GLY A 16 -10.00 12.89 10.61
N ALA A 17 -11.18 13.53 10.54
CA ALA A 17 -12.40 12.87 10.09
C ALA A 17 -12.29 12.39 8.63
N GLU A 18 -11.79 13.24 7.74
CA GLU A 18 -11.57 12.88 6.33
C GLU A 18 -10.47 11.80 6.20
N LEU A 19 -9.34 11.99 6.89
CA LEU A 19 -8.24 11.04 6.85
C LEU A 19 -8.60 9.68 7.43
N HIS A 20 -9.51 9.64 8.41
CA HIS A 20 -10.03 8.39 8.95
C HIS A 20 -10.70 7.56 7.85
N GLU A 21 -11.54 8.18 7.02
CA GLU A 21 -12.24 7.53 5.91
C GLU A 21 -11.26 7.09 4.82
N ILE A 22 -10.34 7.98 4.40
CA ILE A 22 -9.30 7.67 3.42
C ILE A 22 -8.49 6.44 3.88
N PHE A 23 -7.96 6.45 5.11
CA PHE A 23 -7.17 5.33 5.60
C PHE A 23 -7.99 4.03 5.79
N GLN A 24 -9.31 4.11 6.02
CA GLN A 24 -10.13 2.89 6.01
C GLN A 24 -10.22 2.29 4.60
N HIS A 25 -10.41 3.13 3.58
CA HIS A 25 -10.47 2.71 2.19
C HIS A 25 -9.15 2.03 1.76
N GLU A 26 -8.03 2.73 1.97
CA GLU A 26 -6.68 2.21 1.69
C GLU A 26 -6.42 0.88 2.39
N SER A 27 -6.92 0.71 3.63
CA SER A 27 -6.77 -0.55 4.34
C SER A 27 -7.47 -1.74 3.66
N GLN A 28 -8.62 -1.50 3.02
CA GLN A 28 -9.36 -2.53 2.27
C GLN A 28 -8.71 -2.85 0.93
N ASP A 29 -8.26 -1.84 0.18
CA ASP A 29 -7.58 -2.03 -1.10
C ASP A 29 -6.33 -2.90 -0.93
N GLU A 30 -5.55 -2.58 0.09
CA GLU A 30 -4.33 -3.30 0.45
C GLU A 30 -4.56 -4.73 0.95
N LEU A 31 -5.74 -5.00 1.52
CA LEU A 31 -6.14 -6.37 1.84
C LEU A 31 -6.40 -7.17 0.54
N GLY A 32 -6.95 -6.53 -0.49
CA GLY A 32 -7.12 -7.10 -1.82
C GLY A 32 -5.78 -7.47 -2.47
N HIS A 33 -4.79 -6.56 -2.39
CA HIS A 33 -3.43 -6.84 -2.86
C HIS A 33 -2.81 -8.04 -2.15
N ALA A 34 -2.90 -8.06 -0.81
CA ALA A 34 -2.36 -9.14 0.00
C ALA A 34 -3.03 -10.49 -0.29
N ALA A 35 -4.34 -10.51 -0.52
CA ALA A 35 -5.08 -11.73 -0.86
C ALA A 35 -4.60 -12.31 -2.20
N PHE A 36 -4.52 -11.50 -3.26
CA PHE A 36 -4.03 -11.94 -4.57
C PHE A 36 -2.59 -12.47 -4.49
N LEU A 37 -1.69 -11.73 -3.82
CA LEU A 37 -0.29 -12.15 -3.71
C LEU A 37 -0.13 -13.43 -2.87
N THR A 38 -1.03 -13.67 -1.91
CA THR A 38 -1.04 -14.92 -1.13
C THR A 38 -1.31 -16.12 -2.04
N ASP A 39 -2.33 -16.04 -2.89
CA ASP A 39 -2.67 -17.11 -3.84
C ASP A 39 -1.49 -17.38 -4.79
N VAL A 40 -0.91 -16.31 -5.36
CA VAL A 40 0.26 -16.41 -6.25
C VAL A 40 1.45 -17.08 -5.56
N ILE A 41 1.76 -16.70 -4.31
CA ILE A 41 2.89 -17.30 -3.57
C ILE A 41 2.67 -18.80 -3.38
N VAL A 42 1.44 -19.22 -3.03
CA VAL A 42 1.09 -20.64 -2.84
C VAL A 42 1.15 -21.40 -4.15
N ASP A 43 0.62 -20.85 -5.24
CA ASP A 43 0.62 -21.48 -6.57
C ASP A 43 2.05 -21.69 -7.11
N LEU A 44 2.97 -20.80 -6.77
CA LEU A 44 4.40 -20.92 -7.06
C LEU A 44 5.16 -21.84 -6.08
N GLY A 45 4.46 -22.47 -5.13
CA GLY A 45 5.01 -23.43 -4.17
C GLY A 45 5.71 -22.83 -2.95
N GLY A 46 5.50 -21.53 -2.69
CA GLY A 46 6.01 -20.82 -1.52
C GLY A 46 5.04 -20.84 -0.33
N GLU A 47 5.50 -20.30 0.81
CA GLU A 47 4.69 -20.07 2.01
C GLU A 47 4.57 -18.55 2.25
N PRO A 48 3.36 -17.96 2.20
CA PRO A 48 3.15 -16.54 2.50
C PRO A 48 3.52 -16.19 3.94
N SER A 49 4.04 -14.97 4.15
CA SER A 49 4.33 -14.52 5.51
C SER A 49 3.06 -14.08 6.24
N THR A 50 2.95 -14.45 7.52
CA THR A 50 1.92 -13.92 8.45
C THR A 50 2.44 -12.76 9.30
N MET A 51 3.72 -12.38 9.14
CA MET A 51 4.33 -11.29 9.89
C MET A 51 4.23 -9.98 9.10
N PRO A 52 3.55 -8.95 9.62
CA PRO A 52 3.43 -7.68 8.91
C PRO A 52 4.76 -6.93 8.86
N LYS A 53 4.97 -6.17 7.77
CA LYS A 53 6.08 -5.22 7.62
C LYS A 53 6.03 -4.20 8.76
N ALA A 54 7.16 -4.02 9.45
CA ALA A 54 7.27 -3.01 10.50
C ALA A 54 7.16 -1.59 9.92
N PHE A 55 6.57 -0.68 10.69
CA PHE A 55 6.42 0.73 10.33
C PHE A 55 6.54 1.61 11.58
N ASP A 56 6.98 2.86 11.38
CA ASP A 56 7.06 3.84 12.45
C ASP A 56 5.66 4.19 12.96
N LYS A 57 5.55 4.60 14.23
CA LYS A 57 4.26 4.94 14.87
C LYS A 57 4.13 6.46 15.04
N PRO A 58 3.81 7.21 13.97
CA PRO A 58 3.80 8.67 14.00
C PRO A 58 2.76 9.22 14.98
N GLU A 59 3.07 10.39 15.55
CA GLU A 59 2.23 11.07 16.55
C GLU A 59 1.26 12.08 15.94
N ASN A 60 1.52 12.58 14.73
CA ASN A 60 0.71 13.62 14.10
C ASN A 60 0.40 13.30 12.63
N ILE A 61 -0.63 13.96 12.10
CA ILE A 61 -1.14 13.76 10.74
C ILE A 61 -0.07 13.99 9.67
N LYS A 62 0.76 15.02 9.81
CA LYS A 62 1.82 15.29 8.83
C LYS A 62 2.80 14.11 8.74
N ALA A 63 3.24 13.60 9.88
CA ALA A 63 4.15 12.47 9.95
C ALA A 63 3.50 11.15 9.47
N MET A 64 2.19 10.99 9.64
CA MET A 64 1.40 9.89 9.05
C MET A 64 1.48 9.93 7.52
N LEU A 65 1.11 11.06 6.91
CA LEU A 65 1.11 11.20 5.45
C LEU A 65 2.52 11.11 4.84
N GLU A 66 3.56 11.61 5.53
CA GLU A 66 4.96 11.46 5.09
C GLU A 66 5.43 10.01 5.12
N LEU A 67 5.04 9.26 6.17
CA LEU A 67 5.31 7.83 6.27
C LEU A 67 4.61 7.06 5.16
N ASP A 68 3.31 7.31 4.94
CA ASP A 68 2.53 6.64 3.91
C ASP A 68 3.11 6.94 2.53
N LEU A 69 3.39 8.21 2.21
CA LEU A 69 3.98 8.58 0.92
C LEU A 69 5.29 7.83 0.66
N LYS A 70 6.15 7.71 1.68
CA LYS A 70 7.40 6.96 1.57
C LYS A 70 7.14 5.46 1.31
N MET A 71 6.15 4.88 1.98
CA MET A 71 5.82 3.48 1.82
C MET A 71 5.20 3.21 0.45
N GLU A 72 4.25 4.03 0.00
CA GLU A 72 3.64 3.90 -1.32
C GLU A 72 4.68 3.96 -2.44
N LEU A 73 5.64 4.89 -2.36
CA LEU A 73 6.72 4.96 -3.34
C LEU A 73 7.61 3.71 -3.33
N SER A 74 7.86 3.13 -2.15
CA SER A 74 8.59 1.86 -2.04
C SER A 74 7.79 0.71 -2.66
N ASP A 75 6.47 0.72 -2.52
CA ASP A 75 5.61 -0.36 -3.00
C ASP A 75 5.45 -0.29 -4.53
N VAL A 76 5.39 0.91 -5.13
CA VAL A 76 5.55 1.12 -6.59
C VAL A 76 6.84 0.50 -7.11
N GLU A 77 7.98 0.78 -6.47
CA GLU A 77 9.28 0.23 -6.86
C GLU A 77 9.28 -1.30 -6.79
N ASN A 78 8.73 -1.86 -5.71
CA ASN A 78 8.64 -3.30 -5.50
C ASN A 78 7.76 -3.97 -6.55
N TYR A 79 6.53 -3.51 -6.75
CA TYR A 79 5.61 -4.11 -7.72
C TYR A 79 6.14 -3.99 -9.15
N THR A 80 6.73 -2.85 -9.52
CA THR A 80 7.40 -2.68 -10.83
C THR A 80 8.53 -3.68 -11.03
N LYS A 81 9.33 -3.95 -9.99
CA LYS A 81 10.40 -4.94 -10.05
C LYS A 81 9.86 -6.36 -10.21
N HIS A 82 8.84 -6.73 -9.46
CA HIS A 82 8.23 -8.06 -9.55
C HIS A 82 7.50 -8.26 -10.88
N ALA A 83 6.88 -7.22 -11.44
CA ALA A 83 6.27 -7.29 -12.77
C ALA A 83 7.28 -7.66 -13.85
N LYS A 84 8.50 -7.09 -13.79
CA LYS A 84 9.61 -7.48 -14.69
C LYS A 84 10.03 -8.93 -14.50
N MET A 85 10.07 -9.41 -13.25
CA MET A 85 10.36 -10.83 -12.98
C MET A 85 9.27 -11.75 -13.54
N ALA A 86 8.00 -11.38 -13.37
CA ALA A 86 6.87 -12.12 -13.94
C ALA A 86 6.95 -12.16 -15.47
N GLU A 87 7.34 -11.04 -16.10
CA GLU A 87 7.61 -10.99 -17.54
C GLU A 87 8.72 -11.94 -17.98
N GLU A 88 9.85 -11.96 -17.26
CA GLU A 88 10.98 -12.87 -17.54
C GLU A 88 10.59 -14.36 -17.42
N LEU A 89 9.61 -14.67 -16.56
CA LEU A 89 9.07 -16.01 -16.36
C LEU A 89 7.92 -16.37 -17.32
N GLY A 90 7.43 -15.42 -18.11
CA GLY A 90 6.28 -15.62 -19.00
C GLY A 90 4.92 -15.61 -18.30
N GLU A 91 4.86 -15.13 -17.06
CA GLU A 91 3.64 -15.06 -16.24
C GLU A 91 2.82 -13.80 -16.57
N VAL A 92 2.01 -13.87 -17.63
CA VAL A 92 1.31 -12.71 -18.20
C VAL A 92 0.29 -12.09 -17.23
N GLU A 93 -0.54 -12.92 -16.58
CA GLU A 93 -1.53 -12.42 -15.63
C GLU A 93 -0.87 -11.76 -14.42
N LEU A 94 0.14 -12.42 -13.85
CA LEU A 94 0.87 -11.90 -12.70
C LEU A 94 1.56 -10.58 -13.02
N LYS A 95 2.20 -10.47 -14.20
CA LYS A 95 2.78 -9.21 -14.66
C LYS A 95 1.74 -8.10 -14.68
N MET A 96 0.61 -8.32 -15.35
CA MET A 96 -0.45 -7.31 -15.47
C MET A 96 -0.98 -6.89 -14.09
N LYS A 97 -1.21 -7.83 -13.19
CA LYS A 97 -1.71 -7.54 -11.84
C LYS A 97 -0.70 -6.77 -10.99
N LEU A 98 0.59 -7.07 -11.11
CA LEU A 98 1.64 -6.30 -10.44
C LEU A 98 1.78 -4.88 -11.02
N GLU A 99 1.60 -4.69 -12.33
CA GLU A 99 1.57 -3.36 -12.96
C GLU A 99 0.34 -2.55 -12.52
N GLU A 100 -0.82 -3.19 -12.37
CA GLU A 100 -2.04 -2.59 -11.81
C GLU A 100 -1.81 -2.11 -10.37
N MET A 101 -1.30 -2.98 -9.49
CA MET A 101 -0.95 -2.61 -8.10
C MET A 101 0.06 -1.46 -8.07
N ALA A 102 1.09 -1.49 -8.93
CA ALA A 102 2.05 -0.39 -9.02
C ALA A 102 1.40 0.94 -9.45
N ALA A 103 0.39 0.88 -10.32
CA ALA A 103 -0.36 2.06 -10.74
C ALA A 103 -1.28 2.60 -9.62
N ASP A 104 -1.89 1.70 -8.85
CA ASP A 104 -2.72 2.04 -7.69
C ASP A 104 -1.89 2.75 -6.62
N GLU A 105 -0.75 2.18 -6.19
CA GLU A 105 0.13 2.82 -5.20
C GLU A 105 0.70 4.17 -5.71
N ALA A 106 0.96 4.30 -7.01
CA ALA A 106 1.36 5.57 -7.60
C ALA A 106 0.21 6.62 -7.54
N GLY A 107 -1.03 6.15 -7.64
CA GLY A 107 -2.26 6.91 -7.42
C GLY A 107 -2.38 7.40 -5.98
N HIS A 108 -2.25 6.51 -5.01
CA HIS A 108 -2.26 6.81 -3.57
C HIS A 108 -1.17 7.82 -3.22
N ALA A 109 0.07 7.57 -3.68
CA ALA A 109 1.19 8.50 -3.50
C ALA A 109 0.92 9.90 -4.07
N ARG A 110 0.21 10.01 -5.20
CA ARG A 110 -0.18 11.31 -5.78
C ARG A 110 -1.19 12.03 -4.90
N GLU A 111 -2.15 11.33 -4.33
CA GLU A 111 -3.13 11.89 -3.41
C GLU A 111 -2.48 12.37 -2.11
N LEU A 112 -1.63 11.55 -1.49
CA LEU A 112 -0.86 11.89 -0.30
C LEU A 112 -0.01 13.15 -0.50
N ARG A 113 0.63 13.31 -1.68
CA ARG A 113 1.36 14.55 -2.03
C ARG A 113 0.46 15.79 -2.07
N ARG A 114 -0.79 15.65 -2.51
CA ARG A 114 -1.75 16.77 -2.54
C ARG A 114 -2.16 17.15 -1.12
N LEU A 115 -2.44 16.16 -0.27
CA LEU A 115 -2.80 16.36 1.14
C LEU A 115 -1.64 17.04 1.88
N LEU A 116 -0.41 16.53 1.74
CA LEU A 116 0.79 17.12 2.34
C LEU A 116 1.04 18.56 1.91
N LYS A 117 0.74 18.90 0.65
CA LYS A 117 0.86 20.27 0.15
C LYS A 117 -0.18 21.23 0.74
N GLY A 118 -1.33 20.70 1.18
CA GLY A 118 -2.43 21.46 1.77
C GLY A 118 -2.35 21.63 3.29
N LEU A 119 -1.42 20.94 3.96
CA LEU A 119 -1.10 21.11 5.37
C LEU A 119 -0.27 22.37 5.63
#